data_AF-A0A973RKK4-F1
#
_entry.id   AF-A0A973RKK4-F1
#
_cell.length_a   1.000
_cell.length_b   1.000
_cell.length_c   1.000
_cell.angle_alpha   90.00
_cell.angle_beta   90.00
_cell.angle_gamma   90.00
#
_symmetry.space_group_name_H-M   'P 1'
#
loop_
_entity.id
_entity.type
_entity.pdbx_description
1 polymer ?
#
loop_
_entity_poly.entity_id
_entity_poly.type
_entity_poly.pdbx_seq_one_letter_code
_entity_poly.pdbx_strand_id
1 'polypeptide(L)'
;MSWARIRDGFLPWAGLALGTVGFFLAHQIGSDATVQDCRVGSPWIVALGTLIGLAVIGTGAFGSWRVYAAEGEAPARRLVAIVGLLASALYVIGVVLPFVAALVIPRCWA
;
A
#
# COMPACT_ATOMS: atom_id res chain seq x y z
N MET A 1 -16.06 -13.28 -21.48
CA MET A 1 -15.14 -12.13 -21.33
C MET A 1 -13.74 -12.70 -21.13
N SER A 2 -12.75 -12.38 -21.97
CA SER A 2 -11.42 -13.01 -21.86
C SER A 2 -10.63 -12.42 -20.69
N TRP A 3 -9.91 -13.27 -19.95
CA TRP A 3 -9.08 -12.90 -18.80
C TRP A 3 -8.11 -11.73 -19.09
N ALA A 4 -7.53 -11.72 -20.29
CA ALA A 4 -6.63 -10.64 -20.74
C ALA A 4 -7.30 -9.26 -20.70
N ARG A 5 -8.56 -9.15 -21.16
CA ARG A 5 -9.27 -7.86 -21.22
C ARG A 5 -9.51 -7.27 -19.83
N ILE A 6 -9.81 -8.12 -18.84
CA ILE A 6 -10.03 -7.69 -17.45
C ILE A 6 -8.72 -7.17 -16.85
N ARG A 7 -7.64 -7.94 -17.01
CA ARG A 7 -6.30 -7.55 -16.55
C ARG A 7 -5.86 -6.23 -17.15
N ASP A 8 -6.03 -6.06 -18.46
CA ASP A 8 -5.56 -4.86 -19.16
C ASP A 8 -6.38 -3.61 -18.78
N GLY A 9 -7.68 -3.79 -18.47
CA GLY A 9 -8.52 -2.73 -17.91
C GLY A 9 -8.15 -2.36 -16.47
N PHE A 10 -7.75 -3.35 -15.65
CA PHE A 10 -7.43 -3.16 -14.24
C PHE A 10 -6.03 -2.57 -14.00
N LEU A 11 -5.04 -2.94 -14.80
CA LEU A 11 -3.63 -2.56 -14.62
C LEU A 11 -3.36 -1.06 -14.35
N PRO A 12 -4.00 -0.09 -15.05
CA PRO A 12 -3.79 1.33 -14.75
C PRO A 12 -4.21 1.71 -13.32
N TRP A 13 -5.24 1.04 -12.80
CA TRP A 13 -5.83 1.28 -11.48
C TRP A 13 -5.17 0.46 -10.37
N ALA A 14 -4.23 -0.41 -10.69
CA ALA A 14 -3.62 -1.34 -9.74
C ALA A 14 -2.99 -0.60 -8.54
N GLY A 15 -2.30 0.51 -8.76
CA GLY A 15 -1.71 1.34 -7.70
C GLY A 15 -2.73 1.94 -6.74
N LEU A 16 -3.89 2.39 -7.25
CA LEU A 16 -4.98 2.89 -6.40
C LEU A 16 -5.67 1.76 -5.62
N ALA A 17 -6.05 0.69 -6.32
CA ALA A 17 -6.81 -0.40 -5.74
C ALA A 17 -5.98 -1.18 -4.71
N LEU A 18 -4.82 -1.69 -5.12
CA LEU A 18 -3.94 -2.43 -4.22
C LEU A 18 -3.28 -1.49 -3.20
N GLY A 19 -3.01 -0.24 -3.55
CA GLY A 19 -2.56 0.76 -2.59
C GLY A 19 -3.53 0.95 -1.42
N THR A 20 -4.83 1.08 -1.72
CA THR A 20 -5.90 1.18 -0.71
C THR A 20 -5.97 -0.08 0.16
N VAL A 21 -5.93 -1.27 -0.46
CA VAL A 21 -5.96 -2.55 0.27
C VAL A 21 -4.74 -2.69 1.18
N GLY A 22 -3.54 -2.41 0.67
CA GLY A 22 -2.30 -2.48 1.46
C GLY A 22 -2.28 -1.49 2.62
N PHE A 23 -2.76 -0.26 2.39
CA PHE A 23 -2.93 0.72 3.46
C PHE A 23 -3.93 0.23 4.51
N PHE A 24 -5.10 -0.27 4.12
CA PHE A 24 -6.11 -0.76 5.05
C PHE A 24 -5.60 -1.94 5.88
N LEU A 25 -4.93 -2.92 5.25
CA LEU A 25 -4.33 -4.06 5.95
C LEU A 25 -3.30 -3.60 6.98
N ALA A 26 -2.37 -2.72 6.60
CA ALA A 26 -1.41 -2.15 7.54
C ALA A 26 -2.08 -1.37 8.67
N HIS A 27 -3.18 -0.67 8.38
CA HIS A 27 -3.91 0.11 9.37
C HIS A 27 -4.67 -0.78 10.37
N GLN A 28 -5.35 -1.84 9.91
CA GLN A 28 -6.05 -2.78 10.80
C GLN A 28 -5.07 -3.52 11.72
N ILE A 29 -3.90 -3.91 11.20
CA ILE A 29 -2.89 -4.61 11.99
C ILE A 29 -2.14 -3.64 12.92
N GLY A 30 -1.87 -2.41 12.46
CA GLY A 30 -1.03 -1.45 13.18
C GLY A 30 -1.78 -0.56 14.18
N SER A 31 -2.98 -0.07 13.85
CA SER A 31 -3.69 0.95 14.64
C SER A 31 -4.29 0.36 15.93
N ASP A 32 -4.96 -0.79 15.84
CA ASP A 32 -5.55 -1.45 17.00
C ASP A 32 -4.47 -1.94 17.97
N ALA A 33 -3.31 -2.34 17.44
CA ALA A 33 -2.22 -2.86 18.23
C ALA A 33 -1.42 -1.74 18.93
N THR A 34 -1.14 -0.61 18.25
CA THR A 34 -0.25 0.44 18.81
C THR A 34 -0.96 1.44 19.71
N VAL A 35 -2.25 1.71 19.51
CA VAL A 35 -2.95 2.82 20.18
C VAL A 35 -3.91 2.33 21.28
N GLN A 36 -4.46 1.12 21.17
CA GLN A 36 -5.51 0.65 22.09
C GLN A 36 -5.03 -0.32 23.17
N ASP A 37 -4.11 -1.26 22.87
CA ASP A 37 -3.62 -2.21 23.88
C ASP A 37 -2.17 -2.68 23.60
N CYS A 38 -1.22 -2.19 24.40
CA CYS A 38 0.20 -2.55 24.27
C CYS A 38 0.49 -4.03 24.60
N ARG A 39 -0.45 -4.79 25.21
CA ARG A 39 -0.30 -6.25 25.40
C ARG A 39 -0.47 -7.04 24.12
N VAL A 40 -1.26 -6.53 23.18
CA VAL A 40 -1.49 -7.12 21.85
C VAL A 40 -0.64 -6.40 20.79
N GLY A 41 -0.27 -5.15 21.08
CA GLY A 41 0.60 -4.22 20.36
C GLY A 41 2.07 -4.56 20.25
N SER A 42 2.43 -5.82 20.02
CA SER A 42 3.84 -6.17 19.92
C SER A 42 4.49 -5.48 18.70
N PRO A 43 5.71 -4.89 18.84
CA PRO A 43 6.39 -4.21 17.75
C PRO A 43 6.58 -5.09 16.50
N TRP A 44 6.67 -6.41 16.69
CA TRP A 44 6.78 -7.35 15.57
C TRP A 44 5.48 -7.48 14.76
N ILE A 45 4.31 -7.35 15.38
CA ILE A 45 3.01 -7.42 14.69
C ILE A 45 2.85 -6.18 13.81
N VAL A 46 3.20 -5.02 14.35
CA VAL A 46 3.20 -3.75 13.60
C VAL A 46 4.18 -3.84 12.44
N ALA A 47 5.40 -4.34 12.67
CA ALA A 47 6.39 -4.56 11.62
C ALA A 47 5.85 -5.48 10.52
N LEU A 48 5.21 -6.59 10.88
CA LEU A 48 4.62 -7.53 9.94
C LEU A 48 3.49 -6.87 9.12
N GLY A 49 2.59 -6.13 9.77
CA GLY A 49 1.51 -5.39 9.11
C GLY A 49 2.05 -4.34 8.13
N THR A 50 3.07 -3.60 8.53
CA THR A 50 3.78 -2.64 7.67
C THR A 50 4.40 -3.33 6.46
N LEU A 51 5.11 -4.44 6.65
CA LEU A 51 5.75 -5.19 5.55
C LEU A 51 4.71 -5.74 4.56
N ILE A 52 3.61 -6.31 5.06
CA ILE A 52 2.51 -6.80 4.22
C ILE A 52 1.87 -5.64 3.45
N GLY A 53 1.55 -4.54 4.12
CA GLY A 53 0.97 -3.37 3.47
C GLY A 53 1.86 -2.79 2.38
N LEU A 54 3.16 -2.64 2.66
CA LEU A 54 4.15 -2.17 1.70
C LEU A 54 4.31 -3.13 0.52
N ALA A 55 4.28 -4.45 0.75
CA ALA A 55 4.32 -5.43 -0.33
C ALA A 55 3.10 -5.29 -1.26
N VAL A 56 1.90 -5.16 -0.70
CA VAL A 56 0.67 -4.99 -1.49
C VAL A 56 0.69 -3.65 -2.25
N ILE A 57 1.04 -2.54 -1.59
CA ILE A 57 1.19 -1.23 -2.26
C ILE A 57 2.22 -1.32 -3.39
N GLY A 58 3.36 -1.96 -3.14
CA GLY A 58 4.43 -2.15 -4.11
C GLY A 58 3.98 -2.95 -5.34
N THR A 59 3.19 -4.00 -5.15
CA THR A 59 2.61 -4.75 -6.29
C THR A 59 1.64 -3.90 -7.12
N GLY A 60 0.82 -3.06 -6.47
CA GLY A 60 -0.04 -2.08 -7.14
C GLY A 60 0.74 -1.04 -7.93
N ALA A 61 1.72 -0.42 -7.28
CA ALA A 61 2.60 0.56 -7.89
C ALA A 61 3.33 -0.01 -9.10
N PHE A 62 3.82 -1.26 -9.01
CA PHE A 62 4.45 -1.93 -10.14
C PHE A 62 3.48 -2.14 -11.31
N GLY A 63 2.22 -2.49 -11.04
CA GLY A 63 1.17 -2.59 -12.06
C GLY A 63 0.93 -1.27 -12.79
N SER A 64 0.77 -0.16 -12.05
CA SER A 64 0.62 1.18 -12.63
C SER A 64 1.89 1.65 -13.35
N TRP A 65 3.08 1.34 -12.81
CA TRP A 65 4.38 1.65 -13.45
C TRP A 65 4.51 0.99 -14.83
N ARG A 66 4.12 -0.27 -14.96
CA ARG A 66 4.14 -1.00 -16.25
C ARG A 66 3.32 -0.28 -17.34
N VAL A 67 2.17 0.29 -16.97
CA VAL A 67 1.31 1.04 -17.90
C VAL A 67 1.90 2.41 -18.21
N TYR A 68 2.48 3.08 -17.23
CA TYR A 68 3.15 4.37 -17.42
C TYR A 68 4.37 4.23 -18.35
N ALA A 69 5.18 3.19 -18.14
CA ALA A 69 6.41 2.93 -18.90
C ALA A 69 6.17 2.34 -20.31
N ALA A 70 4.97 1.83 -20.59
CA ALA A 70 4.66 1.26 -21.90
C ALA A 70 4.55 2.36 -22.98
N GLU A 71 5.26 2.20 -24.09
CA GLU A 71 5.19 3.07 -25.26
C GLU A 71 3.86 2.87 -26.03
N GLY A 72 3.30 3.96 -26.58
CA GLY A 72 2.07 3.90 -27.38
C GLY A 72 0.75 3.76 -26.59
N GLU A 73 0.79 3.80 -25.25
CA GLU A 73 -0.43 3.77 -24.43
C GLU A 73 -1.27 5.05 -24.56
N ALA A 74 -2.58 4.90 -24.41
CA ALA A 74 -3.52 6.02 -24.51
C ALA A 74 -3.23 7.07 -23.41
N PRO A 75 -3.27 8.39 -23.72
CA PRO A 75 -2.96 9.45 -22.76
C PRO A 75 -3.77 9.36 -21.46
N ALA A 76 -5.06 9.03 -21.56
CA ALA A 76 -5.94 8.86 -20.40
C ALA A 76 -5.50 7.71 -19.49
N ARG A 77 -5.06 6.57 -20.04
CA ARG A 77 -4.59 5.42 -19.25
C ARG A 77 -3.27 5.72 -18.54
N ARG A 78 -2.38 6.47 -19.19
CA ARG A 78 -1.13 6.96 -18.57
C ARG A 78 -1.40 7.92 -17.42
N LEU A 79 -2.36 8.84 -17.57
CA LEU A 79 -2.75 9.74 -16.48
C LEU A 79 -3.23 8.97 -15.24
N VAL A 80 -4.13 7.99 -15.43
CA VAL A 80 -4.61 7.13 -14.35
C VAL A 80 -3.45 6.37 -13.69
N ALA A 81 -2.51 5.85 -14.48
CA ALA A 81 -1.32 5.19 -13.95
C ALA A 81 -0.45 6.13 -13.09
N ILE A 82 -0.23 7.39 -13.51
CA ILE A 82 0.50 8.40 -12.73
C ILE A 82 -0.22 8.69 -11.42
N VAL A 83 -1.54 8.90 -11.46
CA VAL A 83 -2.34 9.11 -10.24
C VAL A 83 -2.22 7.91 -9.31
N GLY A 84 -2.24 6.68 -9.84
CA GLY A 84 -2.01 5.45 -9.08
C GLY A 84 -0.65 5.38 -8.41
N LEU A 85 0.41 5.82 -9.10
CA LEU A 85 1.76 5.89 -8.54
C LEU A 85 1.88 6.95 -7.44
N LEU A 86 1.31 8.14 -7.65
CA LEU A 86 1.28 9.20 -6.64
C LEU A 86 0.49 8.78 -5.40
N ALA A 87 -0.66 8.13 -5.58
CA ALA A 87 -1.44 7.56 -4.49
C ALA A 87 -0.64 6.49 -3.74
N SER A 88 0.06 5.60 -4.45
CA SER A 88 0.93 4.59 -3.85
C SER A 88 2.01 5.22 -2.97
N ALA A 89 2.63 6.31 -3.41
CA ALA A 89 3.61 7.04 -2.61
C ALA A 89 3.00 7.61 -1.32
N LEU A 90 1.78 8.18 -1.40
CA LEU A 90 1.06 8.66 -0.23
C LEU A 90 0.72 7.51 0.74
N TYR A 91 0.30 6.35 0.24
CA TYR A 91 0.03 5.18 1.09
C TYR A 91 1.30 4.69 1.79
N VAL A 92 2.45 4.66 1.11
CA VAL A 92 3.73 4.30 1.74
C VAL A 92 4.02 5.22 2.92
N ILE A 93 3.87 6.54 2.75
CA ILE A 93 4.04 7.50 3.86
C ILE A 93 3.07 7.17 5.00
N GLY A 94 1.80 6.93 4.68
CA GLY A 94 0.76 6.60 5.67
C GLY A 94 1.00 5.29 6.43
N VAL A 95 1.68 4.32 5.83
CA VAL A 95 2.03 3.03 6.45
C VAL A 95 3.34 3.10 7.25
N VAL A 96 4.31 3.89 6.80
CA VAL A 96 5.63 3.99 7.44
C VAL A 96 5.58 4.85 8.70
N LEU A 97 4.82 5.95 8.72
CA LEU A 97 4.77 6.84 9.89
C LEU A 97 4.30 6.15 11.18
N PRO A 98 3.20 5.36 11.20
CA PRO A 98 2.79 4.60 12.37
C PRO A 98 3.83 3.59 12.84
N PHE A 99 4.53 2.95 11.91
CA PHE A 99 5.63 2.03 12.23
C PHE A 99 6.78 2.76 12.94
N VAL A 100 7.21 3.91 12.43
CA VAL A 100 8.23 4.74 13.09
C VAL A 100 7.76 5.16 14.49
N ALA A 101 6.49 5.55 14.64
CA ALA A 101 5.94 5.90 15.95
C ALA A 101 5.99 4.73 16.94
N ALA A 102 5.66 3.51 16.49
CA ALA A 102 5.72 2.30 17.32
C ALA A 102 7.14 1.96 17.81
N LEU A 103 8.18 2.34 17.06
CA LEU A 103 9.58 2.15 17.47
C LEU A 103 10.02 3.18 18.52
N VAL A 104 9.44 4.39 18.51
CA VAL A 104 9.85 5.50 19.39
C VAL A 104 9.11 5.45 20.74
N ILE A 105 7.87 4.96 20.79
CA ILE A 105 7.06 4.96 22.01
C ILE A 105 7.47 3.78 22.92
N PRO A 106 8.07 4.03 24.11
CA PRO A 106 8.68 2.96 24.93
C PRO A 106 7.69 1.95 25.50
N ARG A 107 6.40 2.32 25.61
CA ARG A 107 5.37 1.50 26.26
C ARG A 107 5.00 0.22 25.53
N CYS A 108 5.38 0.07 24.25
CA CYS A 108 5.09 -1.12 23.47
C CYS A 108 6.27 -2.13 23.44
N TRP A 109 7.40 -1.82 24.07
CA TRP A 109 8.59 -2.69 24.12
C TRP A 109 8.76 -3.45 25.44
N ALA A 110 7.93 -3.15 26.44
CA ALA A 110 8.02 -3.66 27.80
C ALA A 110 7.02 -4.78 28.08
#